data_AF-A0A7J0FGH8-F1
#
_entry.id   AF-A0A7J0FGH8-F1
#
_cell.length_a   1.000
_cell.length_b   1.000
_cell.length_c   1.000
_cell.angle_alpha   90.00
_cell.angle_beta   90.00
_cell.angle_gamma   90.00
#
_symmetry.space_group_name_H-M   'P 1'
#
loop_
_entity.id
_entity.type
_entity.pdbx_description
1 polymer ?
#
loop_
_entity_poly.entity_id
_entity_poly.type
_entity_poly.pdbx_seq_one_letter_code
_entity_poly.pdbx_strand_id
1 'polypeptide(L)' 'MRRKIAGKTRDEIKNMSKDEISKDPVTMCDFEEAVTKVQPSVSAADIERHEKWFSEFGSA' A
#
# COMPACT_ATOMS: atom_id res chain seq x y z
N MET A 1 4.56 -0.35 -13.08
CA MET A 1 5.14 0.62 -12.10
C MET A 1 6.03 -0.03 -11.04
N ARG A 2 5.49 -0.72 -10.01
CA ARG A 2 6.25 -1.19 -8.83
C ARG A 2 7.49 -2.03 -9.14
N ARG A 3 7.44 -2.93 -10.14
CA ARG A 3 8.61 -3.72 -10.59
C ARG A 3 9.79 -2.89 -11.13
N LYS A 4 9.54 -1.83 -11.90
CA LYS A 4 10.62 -1.04 -12.53
C LYS A 4 11.30 -0.06 -11.57
N ILE A 5 10.64 0.30 -10.47
CA ILE A 5 11.17 1.16 -9.40
C ILE A 5 11.67 0.36 -8.19
N ALA A 6 11.42 -0.94 -8.14
CA ALA A 6 11.96 -1.81 -7.10
C ALA A 6 13.50 -1.84 -7.19
N GLY A 7 14.17 -1.52 -6.08
CA GLY A 7 15.63 -1.52 -5.98
C GLY A 7 16.34 -0.29 -6.57
N LYS A 8 15.61 0.67 -7.14
CA LYS A 8 16.18 1.95 -7.59
C LYS A 8 16.15 2.99 -6.49
N THR A 9 17.21 3.79 -6.41
CA THR A 9 17.29 4.93 -5.51
C THR A 9 16.35 6.05 -5.96
N ARG A 10 15.98 6.94 -5.03
CA ARG A 10 15.04 8.06 -5.28
C ARG A 10 15.45 8.91 -6.49
N ASP A 11 16.75 9.12 -6.69
CA ASP A 11 17.29 9.95 -7.77
C ASP A 11 17.21 9.24 -9.14
N GLU A 12 17.39 7.93 -9.18
CA GLU A 12 17.19 7.13 -10.40
C GLU A 12 15.72 7.12 -10.82
N ILE A 13 14.79 7.01 -9.87
CA ILE A 13 13.35 7.06 -10.13
C ILE A 13 12.95 8.44 -10.69
N LYS A 14 13.57 9.52 -10.21
CA LYS A 14 13.27 10.90 -10.62
C LYS A 14 13.72 11.19 -12.06
N ASN A 15 14.76 10.51 -12.53
CA ASN A 15 15.29 10.63 -13.89
C ASN A 15 14.63 9.69 -14.91
N MET A 16 13.73 8.80 -14.48
CA MET A 16 12.98 7.94 -15.41
C MET A 16 11.83 8.71 -16.07
N SER A 17 11.57 8.41 -17.34
CA SER A 17 10.45 9.01 -18.06
C SER A 17 9.11 8.50 -17.49
N LYS A 18 8.20 9.42 -17.11
CA LYS A 18 6.88 9.05 -16.57
C LYS A 18 6.04 8.28 -17.59
N ASP A 19 6.20 8.58 -18.88
CA ASP A 19 5.43 7.97 -19.97
C ASP A 19 5.76 6.48 -20.18
N GLU A 20 7.02 6.06 -20.05
CA GLU A 20 7.37 4.63 -20.18
C GLU A 20 6.95 3.81 -18.95
N ILE A 21 6.81 4.46 -17.80
CA ILE A 21 6.39 3.81 -16.55
C ILE A 21 4.87 3.63 -16.50
N SER A 22 4.10 4.60 -17.01
CA SER A 22 2.63 4.57 -17.04
C SER A 22 2.06 3.66 -18.13
N LYS A 23 2.78 3.43 -19.23
CA LYS A 23 2.32 2.59 -20.34
C LYS A 23 2.45 1.09 -20.07
N ASP A 24 3.19 0.70 -19.03
CA ASP A 24 3.35 -0.70 -18.65
C ASP A 24 2.10 -1.16 -17.87
N PRO A 25 1.29 -2.08 -18.43
CA PRO A 25 0.05 -2.50 -17.81
C PRO A 25 0.33 -3.19 -16.46
N VAL A 26 -0.50 -2.89 -15.47
CA VAL A 26 -0.46 -3.56 -14.17
C VAL A 26 -0.85 -5.02 -14.36
N THR A 27 0.02 -5.93 -13.91
CA THR A 27 -0.22 -7.38 -13.98
C THR A 27 -0.58 -7.93 -12.60
N MET A 28 -1.13 -9.14 -12.54
CA MET A 28 -1.45 -9.80 -11.26
C MET A 28 -0.25 -9.94 -10.33
N CYS A 29 0.95 -10.20 -10.88
CA CYS A 29 2.19 -10.27 -10.11
C CYS A 29 2.49 -8.96 -9.35
N ASP A 30 2.12 -7.80 -9.92
CA ASP A 30 2.31 -6.50 -9.24
C ASP A 30 1.37 -6.32 -8.04
N PHE A 31 0.21 -6.98 -8.04
CA PHE A 31 -0.72 -6.98 -6.90
C PHE A 31 -0.21 -7.89 -5.78
N GLU A 32 0.30 -9.08 -6.11
CA GLU A 32 0.87 -10.02 -5.13
C GLU A 32 2.05 -9.39 -4.37
N GLU A 33 2.98 -8.73 -5.09
CA GLU A 33 4.07 -7.98 -4.46
C GLU A 33 3.58 -6.84 -3.57
N ALA A 34 2.52 -6.15 -4.00
CA ALA A 34 1.96 -5.02 -3.28
C ALA A 34 1.34 -5.43 -1.96
N VAL A 35 0.55 -6.50 -1.96
CA VAL A 35 -0.09 -7.06 -0.75
C VAL A 35 0.96 -7.51 0.25
N THR A 36 2.09 -8.04 -0.23
CA THR A 36 3.20 -8.44 0.66
C THR A 36 3.87 -7.23 1.31
N LYS A 37 4.13 -6.16 0.53
CA LYS A 37 4.87 -4.98 0.99
C LYS A 37 4.01 -3.97 1.78
N VAL A 38 2.69 -3.94 1.55
CA VAL A 38 1.77 -2.98 2.16
C VAL A 38 0.82 -3.74 3.07
N GLN A 39 1.15 -3.77 4.37
CA GLN A 39 0.31 -4.35 5.39
C GLN A 39 -0.73 -3.34 5.90
N PRO A 40 -1.91 -3.81 6.36
CA PRO A 40 -2.88 -2.94 7.03
C PRO A 40 -2.23 -2.17 8.19
N SER A 41 -2.47 -0.86 8.25
CA SER A 41 -1.92 0.00 9.31
C SER A 41 -2.64 -0.14 10.64
N VAL A 42 -3.80 -0.80 10.65
CA VAL A 42 -4.62 -1.03 11.83
C VAL A 42 -4.70 -2.54 12.04
N SER A 43 -4.31 -3.00 13.22
CA SER A 43 -4.40 -4.42 13.56
C SER A 43 -5.82 -4.82 13.92
N ALA A 44 -6.14 -6.11 13.81
CA ALA A 44 -7.44 -6.62 14.27
C ALA A 44 -7.68 -6.32 15.77
N ALA A 45 -6.63 -6.34 16.59
CA ALA A 45 -6.72 -6.00 18.01
C ALA A 45 -7.09 -4.52 18.23
N ASP A 46 -6.59 -3.61 17.39
CA ASP A 46 -6.95 -2.19 17.46
C ASP A 46 -8.42 -1.98 17.05
N ILE A 47 -8.91 -2.74 16.06
CA ILE A 47 -10.32 -2.73 15.66
C ILE A 47 -11.20 -3.21 16.82
N GLU A 48 -10.90 -4.36 17.42
CA GLU A 48 -11.67 -4.87 18.57
C GLU A 48 -11.68 -3.90 19.75
N ARG A 49 -10.54 -3.25 20.02
CA ARG A 49 -10.45 -2.25 21.09
C ARG A 49 -11.36 -1.05 20.78
N HIS A 50 -11.36 -0.58 19.54
CA HIS A 50 -12.24 0.51 19.11
C HIS A 50 -13.72 0.10 19.20
N GLU A 51 -14.09 -1.10 18.76
CA GLU A 51 -15.47 -1.60 18.85
C GLU A 51 -15.97 -1.71 20.29
N LYS A 52 -15.14 -2.24 21.21
CA LYS A 52 -15.46 -2.28 22.64
C LYS A 52 -15.67 -0.88 23.22
N TRP A 53 -14.76 0.04 22.91
CA TRP A 53 -14.88 1.43 23.35
C TRP A 53 -16.14 2.10 22.78
N PHE A 54 -16.41 1.91 21.49
CA PHE A 54 -17.58 2.47 20.82
C PHE A 54 -18.88 1.90 21.41
N SER A 55 -18.92 0.62 21.77
CA SER A 55 -20.08 0.03 22.44
C SER A 55 -20.31 0.57 23.86
N GLU A 56 -19.25 0.92 24.59
CA GLU A 56 -19.34 1.40 25.98
C GLU A 56 -19.56 2.92 26.08
N PHE A 57 -18.97 3.69 25.17
CA PHE A 57 -18.90 5.16 25.25
C PHE A 57 -19.39 5.87 23.99
N GLY A 58 -19.79 5.13 22.96
CA GLY A 58 -20.35 5.70 21.73
C GLY A 58 -21.68 6.38 22.01
N SER A 59 -21.73 7.69 21.76
CA SER A 59 -22.98 8.44 21.77
C SER A 59 -23.81 8.08 20.53
N ALA A 60 -25.11 7.85 20.74
CA ALA A 60 -26.11 7.66 19.68
C ALA A 60 -26.29 8.90 18.80
#